data_AF-A0A7Y3T3V1-F1
#
_entry.id   AF-A0A7Y3T3V1-F1
#
_cell.length_a   1.000
_cell.length_b   1.000
_cell.length_c   1.000
_cell.angle_alpha   90.00
_cell.angle_beta   90.00
_cell.angle_gamma   90.00
#
_symmetry.space_group_name_H-M   'P 1'
#
loop_
_entity.id
_entity.type
_entity.pdbx_description
1 polymer ?
#
loop_
_entity_poly.entity_id
_entity_poly.type
_entity_poly.pdbx_seq_one_letter_code
_entity_poly.pdbx_strand_id
1 'polypeptide(L)'
;MNRYAGYIKQVPQGWWVMLRFSRDSHPKPLLNEGGAPQVFTCELEATRTVNRHLLAYFNGKYLREGEIASMEPTEREQVFGSDGAIYRKGRKIEVERKRAAA
;
A
#
# COMPACT_ATOMS: atom_id res chain seq x y z
N MET A 1 -8.87 1.04 -12.44
CA MET A 1 -8.77 2.33 -11.72
C MET A 1 -7.41 2.39 -11.04
N ASN A 2 -6.57 3.39 -11.33
CA ASN A 2 -5.14 3.40 -10.97
C ASN A 2 -4.94 3.25 -9.46
N ARG A 3 -4.30 2.14 -9.06
CA ARG A 3 -4.08 1.71 -7.67
C ARG A 3 -3.04 2.57 -6.93
N TYR A 4 -2.20 3.28 -7.69
CA TYR A 4 -1.14 4.15 -7.19
C TYR A 4 -1.13 5.45 -7.98
N ALA A 5 -0.81 6.55 -7.33
CA ALA A 5 -0.58 7.84 -7.99
C ALA A 5 0.49 8.62 -7.24
N GLY A 6 1.38 9.27 -7.99
CA GLY A 6 2.36 10.22 -7.47
C GLY A 6 2.40 11.42 -8.41
N TYR A 7 2.17 12.62 -7.89
CA TYR A 7 2.20 13.85 -8.68
C TYR A 7 2.53 15.04 -7.80
N ILE A 8 2.85 16.16 -8.43
CA ILE A 8 3.08 17.44 -7.77
C ILE A 8 1.85 18.35 -7.94
N LYS A 9 1.58 19.18 -6.93
CA LYS A 9 0.52 20.19 -6.96
C LYS A 9 1.12 21.55 -6.62
N GLN A 10 0.95 22.52 -7.51
CA GLN A 10 1.37 23.90 -7.23
C GLN A 10 0.51 24.53 -6.14
N VAL A 11 1.16 25.25 -5.23
CA VAL A 11 0.54 26.00 -4.11
C VAL A 11 1.22 27.37 -3.99
N PRO A 12 0.61 28.36 -3.30
CA PRO A 12 1.14 29.74 -3.26
C PRO A 12 2.60 29.88 -2.82
N GLN A 13 3.14 28.90 -2.07
CA GLN A 13 4.52 28.92 -1.57
C GLN A 13 5.45 27.90 -2.25
N GLY A 14 5.00 27.24 -3.34
CA GLY A 14 5.80 26.27 -4.06
C GLY A 14 4.97 25.05 -4.51
N TRP A 15 5.42 23.86 -4.12
CA TRP A 15 4.88 22.60 -4.60
C TRP A 15 4.62 21.64 -3.45
N TRP A 16 3.48 20.97 -3.48
CA TRP A 16 3.22 19.79 -2.67
C TRP A 16 3.50 18.53 -3.45
N VAL A 17 4.07 17.55 -2.76
CA VAL A 17 4.22 16.18 -3.25
C VAL A 17 3.01 15.38 -2.81
N MET A 18 2.21 14.90 -3.76
CA MET A 18 0.98 14.15 -3.52
C MET A 18 1.20 12.67 -3.84
N LEU A 19 0.88 11.78 -2.90
CA LEU A 19 1.01 10.34 -3.04
C LEU A 19 -0.31 9.64 -2.69
N ARG A 20 -0.66 8.61 -3.47
CA ARG A 20 -1.76 7.69 -3.19
C ARG A 20 -1.24 6.27 -3.26
N PHE A 21 -1.40 5.52 -2.18
CA PHE A 21 -1.14 4.09 -2.15
C PHE A 21 -2.44 3.28 -2.18
N SER A 22 -2.33 1.96 -2.34
CA SER A 22 -3.48 1.05 -2.48
C SER A 22 -4.46 1.10 -1.30
N ARG A 23 -3.97 1.43 -0.10
CA ARG A 23 -4.78 1.58 1.12
C ARG A 23 -5.51 2.93 1.22
N ASP A 24 -5.14 3.90 0.39
CA ASP A 24 -5.67 5.25 0.49
C ASP A 24 -6.81 5.48 -0.51
N SER A 25 -7.94 5.99 -0.01
CA SER A 25 -9.08 6.39 -0.84
C SER A 25 -8.74 7.61 -1.71
N HIS A 26 -7.95 8.55 -1.18
CA HIS A 26 -7.55 9.78 -1.83
C HIS A 26 -6.04 10.05 -1.70
N PRO A 27 -5.42 10.77 -2.66
CA PRO A 27 -4.04 11.22 -2.54
C PRO A 27 -3.85 12.13 -1.32
N LYS A 28 -2.74 11.92 -0.60
CA LYS A 28 -2.35 12.71 0.57
C LYS A 28 -1.02 13.42 0.29
N PRO A 29 -0.81 14.61 0.85
CA PRO A 29 0.48 15.29 0.75
C PRO A 29 1.54 14.56 1.57
N LEU A 30 2.79 14.67 1.16
CA LEU A 30 3.93 14.35 2.01
C LEU A 30 3.96 15.34 3.17
N LEU A 31 4.10 14.83 4.40
CA LEU A 31 4.08 15.63 5.61
C LEU A 31 5.50 15.88 6.12
N ASN A 32 5.72 17.03 6.74
CA ASN A 32 6.92 17.34 7.50
C ASN A 32 6.84 16.74 8.92
N GLU A 33 7.89 16.93 9.72
CA GLU A 33 7.97 16.42 11.10
C GLU A 33 6.84 16.95 12.01
N GLY A 34 6.26 18.11 11.68
CA GLY A 34 5.12 18.70 12.38
C GLY A 34 3.75 18.22 11.89
N GLY A 35 3.70 17.26 10.97
CA GLY A 35 2.44 16.74 10.40
C GLY A 35 1.76 17.68 9.41
N ALA A 36 2.35 18.84 9.10
CA ALA A 36 1.87 19.75 8.07
C ALA A 36 2.38 19.33 6.68
N PRO A 37 1.66 19.63 5.58
CA PRO A 37 2.14 19.37 4.23
C PRO A 37 3.51 20.03 3.98
N GLN A 38 4.49 19.24 3.55
CA GLN A 38 5.80 19.74 3.18
C GLN A 38 5.71 20.54 1.87
N VAL A 39 6.22 21.77 1.90
CA VAL A 39 6.29 22.65 0.73
C VAL A 39 7.70 22.60 0.16
N PHE A 40 7.80 22.31 -1.13
CA PHE A 40 9.03 22.32 -1.90
C PHE A 40 9.08 23.60 -2.75
N THR A 41 10.19 24.33 -2.69
CA THR A 41 10.35 25.57 -3.48
C THR A 41 10.70 25.28 -4.94
N CYS A 42 11.35 24.15 -5.22
CA CYS A 42 11.77 23.74 -6.55
C CYS A 42 10.89 22.59 -7.09
N GLU A 43 10.40 22.75 -8.33
CA GLU A 43 9.58 21.74 -9.01
C GLU A 43 10.36 20.42 -9.20
N LEU A 44 11.61 20.51 -9.69
CA LEU A 44 12.45 19.34 -9.95
C LEU A 44 12.71 18.53 -8.66
N GLU A 45 12.90 19.22 -7.55
CA GLU A 45 13.08 18.59 -6.24
C GLU A 45 11.80 17.86 -5.81
N ALA A 46 10.64 18.51 -5.97
CA ALA A 46 9.34 17.89 -5.69
C ALA A 46 9.13 16.62 -6.54
N THR A 47 9.42 16.67 -7.84
CA THR A 47 9.31 15.50 -8.74
C THR A 47 10.26 14.38 -8.35
N ARG A 48 11.53 14.69 -8.04
CA ARG A 48 12.49 13.70 -7.54
C ARG A 48 12.02 13.06 -6.24
N THR A 49 11.37 13.83 -5.38
CA THR A 49 10.81 13.38 -4.11
C THR A 49 9.62 12.45 -4.31
N VAL A 50 8.68 12.78 -5.21
CA VAL A 50 7.59 11.86 -5.63
C VAL A 50 8.16 10.49 -5.99
N ASN A 51 9.14 10.47 -6.89
CA ASN A 51 9.74 9.22 -7.38
C ASN A 51 10.43 8.45 -6.25
N ARG A 52 11.20 9.14 -5.40
CA ARG A 52 11.89 8.51 -4.27
C ARG A 52 10.91 7.81 -3.33
N HIS A 53 9.84 8.48 -2.91
CA HIS A 53 8.88 7.90 -1.98
C HIS A 53 8.01 6.81 -2.62
N LEU A 54 7.63 6.99 -3.89
CA LEU A 54 6.87 5.99 -4.62
C LEU A 54 7.69 4.70 -4.80
N LEU A 55 8.95 4.81 -5.22
CA LEU A 55 9.86 3.66 -5.36
C LEU A 55 10.21 3.04 -4.02
N ALA A 56 10.42 3.83 -2.96
CA ALA A 56 10.64 3.31 -1.61
C ALA A 56 9.45 2.48 -1.12
N TYR A 57 8.22 2.86 -1.46
CA TYR A 57 7.04 2.05 -1.15
C TYR A 57 7.05 0.71 -1.91
N PHE A 58 7.38 0.72 -3.21
CA PHE A 58 7.45 -0.50 -4.01
C PHE A 58 8.60 -1.44 -3.61
N ASN A 59 9.75 -0.88 -3.26
CA ASN A 59 10.98 -1.64 -3.00
C ASN A 59 11.25 -1.89 -1.51
N GLY A 60 10.52 -1.25 -0.59
CA GLY A 60 10.83 -1.26 0.83
C GLY A 60 10.34 -2.51 1.56
N LYS A 61 9.02 -2.67 1.66
CA LYS A 61 8.37 -3.82 2.30
C LYS A 61 7.28 -4.34 1.38
N TYR A 62 7.44 -5.56 0.89
CA TYR A 62 6.32 -6.27 0.26
C TYR A 62 5.24 -6.42 1.33
N LEU A 63 4.18 -5.62 1.28
CA LEU A 63 3.09 -5.70 2.26
C LEU A 63 2.01 -6.62 1.72
N ARG A 64 1.75 -7.72 2.42
CA ARG A 64 0.63 -8.64 2.20
C ARG A 64 -0.35 -8.47 3.36
N GLU A 65 -1.52 -7.87 3.11
CA GLU A 65 -2.62 -7.72 4.09
C GLU A 65 -2.18 -7.53 5.56
N GLY A 66 -1.42 -6.48 5.86
CA GLY A 66 -1.00 -6.17 7.23
C GLY A 66 0.28 -6.86 7.71
N GLU A 67 0.83 -7.78 6.93
CA GLU A 67 2.09 -8.47 7.21
C GLU A 67 3.16 -8.14 6.16
N ILE A 68 4.44 -8.24 6.53
CA ILE A 68 5.54 -8.15 5.58
C ILE A 68 5.61 -9.51 4.88
N ALA A 69 5.38 -9.55 3.57
CA ALA A 69 5.56 -10.74 2.77
C ALA A 69 7.02 -11.20 2.86
N SER A 70 7.23 -12.29 3.58
CA SER A 70 8.47 -13.03 3.67
C SER A 70 8.28 -14.39 3.00
N MET A 71 9.35 -15.19 2.95
CA MET A 71 9.21 -16.61 2.59
C MET A 71 8.61 -17.45 3.72
N GLU A 72 8.52 -16.89 4.93
CA GLU A 72 7.91 -17.59 6.06
C GLU A 72 6.39 -17.49 5.97
N PRO A 73 5.66 -18.54 6.38
CA PRO A 73 4.20 -18.51 6.39
C PRO A 73 3.72 -17.38 7.32
N THR A 74 2.79 -16.56 6.83
CA THR A 74 2.12 -15.53 7.64
C THR A 74 1.44 -16.14 8.88
N GLU A 75 1.21 -15.37 9.95
CA GLU A 75 0.57 -15.90 11.18
C GLU A 75 -0.77 -16.57 10.86
N ARG A 76 -1.51 -15.98 9.92
CA ARG A 76 -2.73 -16.56 9.35
C ARG A 76 -2.48 -17.90 8.66
N GLU A 77 -1.44 -18.02 7.84
CA GLU A 77 -1.11 -19.29 7.18
C GLU A 77 -0.64 -20.37 8.18
N GLN A 78 -0.01 -19.99 9.29
CA GLN A 78 0.34 -20.92 10.37
C GLN A 78 -0.90 -21.44 11.10
N VAL A 79 -1.88 -20.58 11.36
CA VAL A 79 -3.12 -20.95 12.07
C VAL A 79 -4.12 -21.67 11.17
N PHE A 80 -4.22 -21.29 9.90
CA PHE A 80 -5.28 -21.74 8.98
C PHE A 80 -4.79 -22.62 7.81
N GLY A 81 -3.48 -22.79 7.64
CA GLY A 81 -2.86 -23.50 6.51
C GLY A 81 -2.88 -22.68 5.21
N SER A 82 -1.98 -23.01 4.27
CA SER A 82 -1.85 -22.36 2.96
C SER A 82 -3.09 -22.47 2.06
N ASP A 83 -3.97 -23.42 2.37
CA ASP A 83 -5.02 -23.87 1.44
C ASP A 83 -6.37 -23.16 1.64
N GLY A 84 -6.40 -22.10 2.45
CA GLY A 84 -7.62 -21.30 2.66
C GLY A 84 -8.75 -22.09 3.34
N ALA A 85 -8.40 -22.98 4.26
CA ALA A 85 -9.37 -23.74 5.03
C ALA A 85 -10.27 -22.79 5.85
N ILE A 86 -11.58 -22.95 5.70
CA ILE A 86 -12.55 -22.17 6.45
C ILE A 86 -12.86 -22.92 7.73
N TYR A 87 -12.71 -22.27 8.88
CA TYR A 87 -13.06 -22.86 10.17
C TYR A 87 -14.41 -22.32 10.64
N ARG A 88 -15.34 -23.22 10.96
CA ARG A 88 -16.65 -22.85 11.54
C ARG A 88 -16.81 -23.57 12.86
N LYS A 89 -17.05 -22.82 13.94
CA LYS A 89 -17.17 -23.35 15.31
C LYS A 89 -15.97 -24.24 15.71
N GLY A 90 -14.75 -23.83 15.33
CA GLY A 90 -13.52 -24.54 15.67
C GLY A 90 -13.23 -25.82 14.87
N ARG A 91 -14.08 -26.20 13.90
CA ARG A 91 -13.84 -27.35 13.02
C ARG A 91 -13.35 -26.89 11.65
N LYS A 92 -12.30 -27.54 11.15
CA LYS A 92 -11.79 -27.36 9.78
C LYS A 92 -12.86 -27.83 8.80
N ILE A 93 -13.33 -26.94 7.93
CA ILE A 93 -14.19 -27.30 6.80
C ILE A 93 -13.31 -27.27 5.56
N GLU A 94 -13.18 -28.44 4.94
CA GLU A 94 -12.56 -28.57 3.62
C GLU A 94 -13.58 -28.09 2.58
N VAL A 95 -13.21 -27.06 1.81
CA VAL A 95 -14.13 -26.45 0.85
C VAL A 95 -13.56 -26.63 -0.55
N GLU A 96 -14.17 -27.50 -1.34
CA GLU A 96 -13.90 -27.56 -2.78
C GLU A 96 -14.48 -26.32 -3.45
N ARG A 97 -13.61 -25.52 -4.08
CA ARG A 97 -14.05 -24.44 -4.96
C ARG A 97 -14.62 -25.06 -6.24
N LYS A 98 -15.94 -25.20 -6.32
CA LYS A 98 -16.60 -25.42 -7.62
C LYS A 98 -16.30 -24.23 -8.52
N ARG A 99 -15.56 -24.45 -9.60
CA ARG A 99 -15.41 -23.45 -10.67
C ARG A 99 -16.83 -23.13 -11.16
N ALA A 100 -17.20 -21.84 -11.15
CA ALA A 100 -18.39 -21.40 -11.82
C ALA A 100 -18.28 -21.80 -13.30
N ALA A 101 -19.32 -22.45 -13.84
CA ALA A 101 -19.37 -22.82 -15.24
C ALA A 101 -19.19 -21.56 -16.10
N ALA A 102 -18.33 -21.70 -17.13
CA ALA A 102 -17.99 -20.65 -18.08
C ALA A 102 -19.18 -20.25 -18.96
#